data_AF-A0A2V7CPL1-F1
#
_entry.id   AF-A0A2V7CPL1-F1
#
_cell.length_a   1.000
_cell.length_b   1.000
_cell.length_c   1.000
_cell.angle_alpha   90.00
_cell.angle_beta   90.00
_cell.angle_gamma   90.00
#
_symmetry.space_group_name_H-M   'P 1'
#
loop_
_entity.id
_entity.type
_entity.pdbx_description
1 polymer ?
#
loop_
_entity_poly.entity_id
_entity_poly.type
_entity_poly.pdbx_seq_one_letter_code
_entity_poly.pdbx_strand_id
1 'polypeptide(L)'
;MRGYGWAGLGVIVGAEALLLTGAPTVARWFTPIVWTGYVLVIDAVTARLIGRSYLTTDRVEGLLVALASVACWWLFELYNAPRFWRGGVDAEGLWWRYHGLEPNLFLRRVGYDWAFATIFPAMFLTAATLRATIFHRARVRPWRPAPTVLAIAVAAGAIGVVLPLVVVSTWLVPLVWIGWFLLLEPLNFRRGRPSWLADLASGDASRMFGLLASGVICGALWELWNYWAAARWTYSVPYLGEVKIFEMPVLGYLGFPPFALEAYAMYHWLRGLLDRGPLNPVL
;
A
#
# COMPACT_ATOMS: atom_id res chain seq x y z
N MET A 1 7.71 7.45 23.74
CA MET A 1 7.11 7.78 22.42
C MET A 1 6.89 9.28 22.36
N ARG A 2 6.98 9.90 21.17
CA ARG A 2 6.65 11.33 21.00
C ARG A 2 5.14 11.54 21.20
N GLY A 3 4.73 12.74 21.61
CA GLY A 3 3.33 13.04 22.00
C GLY A 3 2.28 12.68 20.94
N TYR A 4 2.59 12.85 19.65
CA TYR A 4 1.67 12.49 18.56
C TYR A 4 1.44 10.97 18.42
N GLY A 5 2.38 10.13 18.87
CA GLY A 5 2.19 8.68 18.88
C GLY A 5 1.13 8.24 19.89
N TRP A 6 1.10 8.89 21.07
CA TRP A 6 0.05 8.68 22.06
C TRP A 6 -1.30 9.21 21.57
N ALA A 7 -1.31 10.35 20.87
CA ALA A 7 -2.52 10.85 20.21
C ALA A 7 -3.04 9.83 19.16
N GLY A 8 -2.15 9.24 18.36
CA GLY A 8 -2.50 8.18 17.42
C GLY A 8 -3.12 6.95 18.10
N LEU A 9 -2.55 6.51 19.22
CA LEU A 9 -3.14 5.41 20.00
C LEU A 9 -4.52 5.78 20.55
N GLY A 10 -4.69 7.01 21.04
CA GLY A 10 -5.99 7.54 21.47
C GLY A 10 -7.03 7.56 20.34
N VAL A 11 -6.61 7.87 19.11
CA VAL A 11 -7.48 7.80 17.92
C VAL A 11 -7.92 6.37 17.64
N ILE A 12 -7.01 5.39 17.68
CA ILE A 12 -7.36 3.97 17.45
C ILE A 12 -8.35 3.49 18.52
N VAL A 13 -7.97 3.62 19.80
CA VAL A 13 -8.80 3.15 20.93
C VAL A 13 -10.14 3.86 20.96
N GLY A 14 -10.15 5.18 20.71
CA GLY A 14 -11.37 5.97 20.64
C GLY A 14 -12.28 5.56 19.47
N ALA A 15 -11.71 5.31 18.29
CA ALA A 15 -12.47 4.85 17.14
C ALA A 15 -13.08 3.47 17.37
N GLU A 16 -12.32 2.53 17.95
CA GLU A 16 -12.81 1.18 18.28
C GLU A 16 -13.90 1.23 19.36
N ALA A 17 -13.72 2.01 20.43
CA ALA A 17 -14.73 2.18 21.47
C ALA A 17 -16.03 2.79 20.92
N LEU A 18 -15.92 3.84 20.09
CA LEU A 18 -17.09 4.48 19.47
C LEU A 18 -17.79 3.57 18.47
N LEU A 19 -17.05 2.71 17.77
CA LEU A 19 -17.62 1.69 16.89
C LEU A 19 -18.46 0.67 17.70
N LEU A 20 -17.96 0.23 18.85
CA LEU A 20 -18.69 -0.69 19.75
C LEU A 20 -19.97 -0.05 20.32
N THR A 21 -19.99 1.27 20.52
CA THR A 21 -21.19 2.00 20.95
C THR A 21 -22.20 2.26 19.82
N GLY A 22 -21.89 1.89 18.59
CA GLY A 22 -22.78 2.07 17.43
C GLY A 22 -22.85 3.52 16.92
N ALA A 23 -21.83 4.35 17.19
CA ALA A 23 -21.82 5.74 16.75
C ALA A 23 -21.79 5.82 15.20
N PRO A 24 -22.85 6.32 14.55
CA PRO A 24 -23.02 6.18 13.09
C PRO A 24 -21.97 6.94 12.29
N THR A 25 -21.51 8.10 12.80
CA THR A 25 -20.46 8.88 12.16
C THR A 25 -19.12 8.15 12.19
N VAL A 26 -18.73 7.60 13.34
CA VAL A 26 -17.46 6.86 13.42
C VAL A 26 -17.52 5.60 12.58
N ALA A 27 -18.64 4.87 12.61
CA ALA A 27 -18.80 3.66 11.81
C ALA A 27 -18.67 3.90 10.30
N ARG A 28 -19.15 5.06 9.81
CA ARG A 28 -19.02 5.47 8.40
C ARG A 28 -17.60 5.90 8.01
N TRP A 29 -16.88 6.52 8.93
CA TRP A 29 -15.53 7.08 8.70
C TRP A 29 -14.42 6.26 9.37
N PHE A 30 -14.72 5.03 9.79
CA PHE A 30 -13.86 4.24 10.67
C PHE A 30 -12.49 3.99 10.05
N THR A 31 -12.47 3.51 8.79
CA THR A 31 -11.24 3.16 8.06
C THR A 31 -10.24 4.32 7.98
N PRO A 32 -10.57 5.51 7.44
CA PRO A 32 -9.61 6.60 7.40
C PRO A 32 -9.18 7.11 8.79
N ILE A 33 -10.06 7.07 9.80
CA ILE A 33 -9.74 7.48 11.17
C ILE A 33 -8.72 6.52 11.79
N VAL A 34 -8.99 5.21 11.79
CA VAL A 34 -8.13 4.22 12.46
C VAL A 34 -6.76 4.13 11.80
N TRP A 35 -6.70 4.20 10.46
CA TRP A 35 -5.43 4.22 9.74
C TRP A 35 -4.63 5.50 9.97
N THR A 36 -5.29 6.65 10.15
CA THR A 36 -4.60 7.88 10.57
C THR A 36 -3.96 7.67 11.94
N GLY A 37 -4.69 7.08 12.89
CA GLY A 37 -4.16 6.71 14.20
C GLY A 37 -2.95 5.77 14.09
N TYR A 38 -3.03 4.74 13.25
CA TYR A 38 -1.95 3.80 13.01
C TYR A 38 -0.69 4.48 12.46
N VAL A 39 -0.84 5.33 11.43
CA VAL A 39 0.28 6.09 10.83
C VAL A 39 0.99 6.94 11.88
N LEU A 40 0.24 7.62 12.76
CA LEU A 40 0.82 8.42 13.86
C LEU A 40 1.61 7.55 14.85
N VAL A 41 1.08 6.38 15.22
CA VAL A 41 1.76 5.45 16.14
C VAL A 41 3.04 4.92 15.52
N ILE A 42 2.97 4.38 14.30
CA ILE A 42 4.12 3.75 13.65
C ILE A 42 5.18 4.78 13.23
N ASP A 43 4.80 6.02 12.88
CA ASP A 43 5.74 7.12 12.68
C ASP A 43 6.49 7.45 13.98
N ALA A 44 5.81 7.49 15.13
CA ALA A 44 6.46 7.76 16.42
C ALA A 44 7.41 6.64 16.84
N VAL A 45 7.09 5.38 16.51
CA VAL A 45 7.97 4.22 16.71
C VAL A 45 9.19 4.32 15.80
N THR A 46 8.97 4.57 14.51
CA THR A 46 10.04 4.77 13.51
C THR A 46 10.98 5.90 13.94
N ALA A 47 10.43 7.05 14.37
CA ALA A 47 11.18 8.19 14.88
C ALA A 47 12.10 7.83 16.06
N ARG A 48 11.65 6.93 16.94
CA ARG A 48 12.45 6.46 18.07
C ARG A 48 13.58 5.53 17.64
N LEU A 49 13.34 4.70 16.62
CA LEU A 49 14.28 3.66 16.19
C LEU A 49 15.37 4.19 15.26
N ILE A 50 14.99 5.01 14.27
CA ILE A 50 15.91 5.48 13.22
C ILE A 50 16.13 7.00 13.23
N GLY A 51 15.48 7.74 14.15
CA GLY A 51 15.62 9.19 14.27
C GLY A 51 14.88 9.99 13.18
N ARG A 52 14.10 9.32 12.31
CA ARG A 52 13.40 9.92 11.16
C ARG A 52 11.90 9.73 11.24
N SER A 53 11.16 10.71 10.73
CA SER A 53 9.71 10.81 10.86
C SER A 53 9.12 11.68 9.76
N TYR A 54 8.05 11.20 9.13
CA TYR A 54 7.29 11.95 8.12
C TYR A 54 6.58 13.18 8.71
N LEU A 55 6.39 13.27 10.02
CA LEU A 55 5.73 14.43 10.66
C LEU A 55 6.71 15.51 11.11
N THR A 56 7.97 15.15 11.35
CA THR A 56 8.91 16.04 12.05
C THR A 56 10.17 16.34 11.25
N THR A 57 10.89 15.32 10.77
CA THR A 57 12.18 15.48 10.08
C THR A 57 12.02 15.49 8.57
N ASP A 58 11.13 14.64 8.04
CA ASP A 58 10.99 14.32 6.62
C ASP A 58 9.60 14.72 6.09
N ARG A 59 9.14 15.92 6.49
CA ARG A 59 7.77 16.41 6.23
C ARG A 59 7.38 16.44 4.76
N VAL A 60 8.30 16.92 3.91
CA VAL A 60 8.08 16.98 2.47
C VAL A 60 7.96 15.57 1.90
N GLU A 61 8.85 14.66 2.30
CA GLU A 61 8.80 13.26 1.85
C GLU A 61 7.49 12.61 2.30
N GLY A 62 7.07 12.81 3.55
CA GLY A 62 5.79 12.31 4.06
C GLY A 62 4.58 12.79 3.25
N LEU A 63 4.55 14.08 2.90
CA LEU A 63 3.51 14.63 2.02
C LEU A 63 3.55 13.99 0.63
N LEU A 64 4.74 13.83 0.03
CA LEU A 64 4.89 13.21 -1.28
C LEU A 64 4.47 11.73 -1.25
N VAL A 65 4.76 10.99 -0.18
CA VAL A 65 4.31 9.61 0.01
C VAL A 65 2.78 9.56 0.07
N ALA A 66 2.15 10.44 0.85
CA ALA A 66 0.69 10.50 0.95
C ALA A 66 0.02 10.85 -0.38
N LEU A 67 0.55 11.84 -1.11
CA LEU A 67 0.05 12.23 -2.43
C LEU A 67 0.22 11.11 -3.47
N ALA A 68 1.38 10.45 -3.47
CA ALA A 68 1.61 9.29 -4.32
C ALA A 68 0.64 8.15 -3.98
N SER A 69 0.39 7.90 -2.68
CA SER A 69 -0.58 6.90 -2.22
C SER A 69 -1.97 7.16 -2.78
N VAL A 70 -2.46 8.41 -2.74
CA VAL A 70 -3.74 8.80 -3.33
C VAL A 70 -3.74 8.55 -4.84
N ALA A 71 -2.73 9.05 -5.55
CA ALA A 71 -2.65 8.90 -7.00
C ALA A 71 -2.59 7.44 -7.45
N CYS A 72 -1.78 6.62 -6.77
CA CYS A 72 -1.65 5.19 -7.05
C CYS A 72 -2.93 4.43 -6.74
N TRP A 73 -3.65 4.75 -5.65
CA TRP A 73 -4.94 4.09 -5.41
C TRP A 73 -6.01 4.46 -6.41
N TRP A 74 -6.06 5.71 -6.88
CA TRP A 74 -6.96 6.04 -7.99
C TRP A 74 -6.63 5.29 -9.28
N LEU A 75 -5.35 5.00 -9.52
CA LEU A 75 -4.94 4.14 -10.62
C LEU A 75 -5.43 2.70 -10.42
N PHE A 76 -5.36 2.15 -9.21
CA PHE A 76 -5.93 0.83 -8.90
C PHE A 76 -7.47 0.83 -8.98
N GLU A 77 -8.15 1.91 -8.59
CA GLU A 77 -9.59 2.08 -8.83
C GLU A 77 -9.91 2.07 -10.33
N LEU A 78 -9.06 2.69 -11.16
CA LEU A 78 -9.19 2.59 -12.61
C LEU A 78 -9.02 1.15 -13.09
N TYR A 79 -8.08 0.39 -12.54
CA TYR A 79 -7.95 -1.04 -12.85
C TYR A 79 -9.21 -1.82 -12.44
N ASN A 80 -9.80 -1.51 -11.29
CA ASN A 80 -10.96 -2.19 -10.75
C ASN A 80 -12.26 -1.88 -11.52
N ALA A 81 -12.43 -0.64 -11.98
CA ALA A 81 -13.58 -0.20 -12.77
C ALA A 81 -13.14 0.47 -14.09
N PRO A 82 -12.44 -0.27 -14.99
CA PRO A 82 -11.76 0.32 -16.14
C PRO A 82 -12.71 0.82 -17.22
N ARG A 83 -14.01 0.58 -17.07
CA ARG A 83 -15.09 0.96 -18.00
C ARG A 83 -16.25 1.62 -17.27
N PHE A 84 -15.99 2.26 -16.13
CA PHE A 84 -17.03 2.88 -15.31
C PHE A 84 -17.95 3.84 -16.10
N TRP A 85 -17.44 4.47 -17.17
CA TRP A 85 -18.21 5.36 -18.06
C TRP A 85 -19.32 4.64 -18.85
N ARG A 86 -19.29 3.31 -18.97
CA ARG A 86 -20.36 2.51 -19.60
C ARG A 86 -21.57 2.31 -18.68
N GLY A 87 -21.40 2.52 -17.38
CA GLY A 87 -22.46 2.34 -16.38
C GLY A 87 -22.83 0.87 -16.12
N GLY A 88 -23.85 0.67 -15.26
CA GLY A 88 -24.32 -0.67 -14.90
C GLY A 88 -23.29 -1.49 -14.11
N VAL A 89 -23.18 -2.78 -14.42
CA VAL A 89 -22.25 -3.72 -13.76
C VAL A 89 -20.78 -3.33 -13.93
N ASP A 90 -20.43 -2.58 -14.97
CA ASP A 90 -19.07 -2.09 -15.21
C ASP A 90 -18.63 -1.01 -14.19
N ALA A 91 -19.58 -0.42 -13.45
CA ALA A 91 -19.32 0.57 -12.41
C ALA A 91 -19.16 -0.05 -11.00
N GLU A 92 -19.50 -1.33 -10.81
CA GLU A 92 -19.49 -1.96 -9.49
C GLU A 92 -18.09 -2.40 -9.02
N GLY A 93 -17.13 -2.52 -9.94
CA GLY A 93 -15.78 -3.01 -9.66
C GLY A 93 -15.63 -4.51 -9.90
N LEU A 94 -14.50 -4.89 -10.51
CA LEU A 94 -14.17 -6.27 -10.91
C LEU A 94 -13.69 -7.12 -9.72
N TRP A 95 -12.85 -6.56 -8.87
CA TRP A 95 -12.15 -7.30 -7.81
C TRP A 95 -12.53 -6.84 -6.42
N TRP A 96 -12.78 -5.55 -6.21
CA TRP A 96 -13.31 -5.05 -4.94
C TRP A 96 -14.53 -4.18 -5.16
N ARG A 97 -15.47 -4.27 -4.21
CA ARG A 97 -16.71 -3.48 -4.21
C ARG A 97 -16.91 -2.84 -2.86
N TYR A 98 -17.30 -1.57 -2.87
CA TYR A 98 -17.57 -0.81 -1.66
C TYR A 98 -19.04 -0.84 -1.28
N HIS A 99 -19.32 -0.96 0.01
CA HIS A 99 -20.66 -1.01 0.59
C HIS A 99 -20.80 0.03 1.70
N GLY A 100 -22.03 0.53 1.91
CA GLY A 100 -22.32 1.43 3.05
C GLY A 100 -21.64 2.80 2.98
N LEU A 101 -21.19 3.21 1.79
CA LEU A 101 -20.51 4.50 1.59
C LEU A 101 -21.45 5.70 1.75
N GLU A 102 -20.85 6.83 2.11
CA GLU A 102 -21.50 8.14 2.16
C GLU A 102 -22.29 8.42 0.86
N PRO A 103 -23.61 8.68 0.92
CA PRO A 103 -24.42 9.00 -0.26
C PRO A 103 -23.95 10.26 -1.00
N ASN A 104 -23.44 11.26 -0.27
CA ASN A 104 -22.91 12.47 -0.89
C ASN A 104 -21.58 12.17 -1.61
N LEU A 105 -21.55 12.37 -2.93
CA LEU A 105 -20.40 12.03 -3.77
C LEU A 105 -19.13 12.82 -3.42
N PHE A 106 -19.27 14.08 -3.01
CA PHE A 106 -18.13 14.90 -2.61
C PHE A 106 -17.53 14.39 -1.29
N LEU A 107 -18.37 14.16 -0.28
CA LEU A 107 -17.90 13.62 1.00
C LEU A 107 -17.34 12.20 0.84
N ARG A 108 -17.95 11.36 0.00
CA ARG A 108 -17.41 10.04 -0.37
C ARG A 108 -16.01 10.17 -0.96
N ARG A 109 -15.79 11.14 -1.85
CA ARG A 109 -14.47 11.41 -2.44
C ARG A 109 -13.44 11.80 -1.38
N VAL A 110 -13.81 12.69 -0.45
CA VAL A 110 -12.95 13.05 0.69
C VAL A 110 -12.61 11.82 1.54
N GLY A 111 -13.58 10.93 1.78
CA GLY A 111 -13.33 9.68 2.50
C GLY A 111 -12.36 8.74 1.80
N TYR A 112 -12.50 8.59 0.48
CA TYR A 112 -11.53 7.83 -0.33
C TYR A 112 -10.15 8.45 -0.28
N ASP A 113 -10.02 9.74 -0.60
CA ASP A 113 -8.71 10.41 -0.65
C ASP A 113 -8.02 10.38 0.72
N TRP A 114 -8.78 10.52 1.82
CA TRP A 114 -8.25 10.39 3.17
C TRP A 114 -7.77 8.96 3.46
N ALA A 115 -8.59 7.94 3.20
CA ALA A 115 -8.16 6.56 3.40
C ALA A 115 -6.94 6.22 2.53
N PHE A 116 -6.97 6.58 1.25
CA PHE A 116 -5.90 6.34 0.30
C PHE A 116 -4.60 7.02 0.69
N ALA A 117 -4.64 8.23 1.25
CA ALA A 117 -3.45 8.94 1.72
C ALA A 117 -2.71 8.20 2.83
N THR A 118 -3.36 7.30 3.59
CA THR A 118 -2.73 6.62 4.73
C THR A 118 -2.00 5.32 4.35
N ILE A 119 -2.25 4.77 3.17
CA ILE A 119 -1.84 3.40 2.83
C ILE A 119 -0.32 3.28 2.63
N PHE A 120 0.29 4.06 1.74
CA PHE A 120 1.74 4.03 1.58
C PHE A 120 2.49 4.46 2.86
N PRO A 121 2.09 5.55 3.56
CA PRO A 121 2.72 5.89 4.84
C PRO A 121 2.70 4.76 5.85
N ALA A 122 1.56 4.10 6.03
CA ALA A 122 1.42 2.98 6.95
C ALA A 122 2.37 1.84 6.57
N MET A 123 2.40 1.46 5.29
CA MET A 123 3.27 0.39 4.79
C MET A 123 4.75 0.73 4.93
N PHE A 124 5.18 1.92 4.49
CA PHE A 124 6.59 2.29 4.50
C PHE A 124 7.15 2.47 5.90
N LEU A 125 6.40 3.10 6.81
CA LEU A 125 6.82 3.25 8.21
C LEU A 125 6.87 1.90 8.94
N THR A 126 5.91 1.01 8.65
CA THR A 126 5.92 -0.37 9.16
C THR A 126 7.16 -1.11 8.65
N ALA A 127 7.43 -1.04 7.34
CA ALA A 127 8.62 -1.64 6.74
C ALA A 127 9.92 -1.05 7.31
N ALA A 128 10.00 0.26 7.53
CA ALA A 128 11.17 0.92 8.10
C ALA A 128 11.42 0.45 9.55
N THR A 129 10.35 0.35 10.34
CA THR A 129 10.40 -0.21 11.71
C THR A 129 10.89 -1.65 11.70
N LEU A 130 10.34 -2.52 10.83
CA LEU A 130 10.74 -3.93 10.72
C LEU A 130 12.17 -4.08 10.21
N ARG A 131 12.58 -3.26 9.24
CA ARG A 131 13.95 -3.19 8.71
C ARG A 131 14.93 -2.83 9.81
N ALA A 132 14.60 -1.86 10.67
CA ALA A 132 15.45 -1.42 11.77
C ALA A 132 15.51 -2.40 12.96
N THR A 133 14.56 -3.34 13.05
CA THR A 133 14.42 -4.24 14.21
C THR A 133 14.60 -5.70 13.83
N ILE A 134 13.58 -6.32 13.24
CA ILE A 134 13.53 -7.76 12.94
C ILE A 134 14.52 -8.12 11.83
N PHE A 135 14.57 -7.32 10.77
CA PHE A 135 15.33 -7.64 9.56
C PHE A 135 16.66 -6.88 9.44
N HIS A 136 17.13 -6.19 10.49
CA HIS A 136 18.34 -5.34 10.43
C HIS A 136 19.62 -6.11 10.04
N ARG A 137 19.65 -7.42 10.29
CA ARG A 137 20.74 -8.35 9.91
C ARG A 137 20.38 -9.28 8.76
N ALA A 138 19.26 -9.05 8.07
CA ALA A 138 18.91 -9.88 6.93
C ALA A 138 19.91 -9.64 5.80
N ARG A 139 20.75 -10.66 5.57
CA ARG A 139 21.76 -10.68 4.53
C ARG A 139 21.55 -11.88 3.63
N VAL A 140 21.83 -11.70 2.35
CA VAL A 140 21.78 -12.76 1.34
C VAL A 140 23.06 -12.74 0.52
N ARG A 141 23.33 -13.81 -0.22
CA ARG A 141 24.43 -13.80 -1.19
C ARG A 141 24.18 -12.66 -2.18
N PRO A 142 25.13 -11.72 -2.38
CA PRO A 142 24.96 -10.63 -3.32
C PRO A 142 24.53 -11.15 -4.70
N TRP A 143 23.41 -10.66 -5.18
CA TRP A 143 22.85 -11.07 -6.46
C TRP A 143 22.57 -9.83 -7.31
N ARG A 144 23.33 -9.69 -8.39
CA ARG A 144 23.13 -8.63 -9.38
C ARG A 144 22.34 -9.19 -10.56
N PRO A 145 21.10 -8.72 -10.80
CA PRO A 145 20.31 -9.17 -11.94
C PRO A 145 21.03 -8.86 -13.25
N ALA A 146 21.10 -9.82 -14.17
CA ALA A 146 21.64 -9.59 -15.51
C ALA A 146 20.76 -8.60 -16.30
N PRO A 147 21.31 -7.82 -17.24
CA PRO A 147 20.52 -6.89 -18.06
C PRO A 147 19.32 -7.55 -18.76
N THR A 148 19.47 -8.79 -19.22
CA THR A 148 18.40 -9.58 -19.83
C THR A 148 17.26 -9.88 -18.85
N VAL A 149 17.58 -10.21 -17.60
CA VAL A 149 16.56 -10.46 -16.55
C VAL A 149 15.76 -9.18 -16.27
N LEU A 150 16.44 -8.04 -16.18
CA LEU A 150 15.78 -6.74 -16.01
C LEU A 150 14.89 -6.40 -17.22
N ALA A 151 15.34 -6.67 -18.45
CA ALA A 151 14.55 -6.42 -19.66
C ALA A 151 13.31 -7.32 -19.73
N ILE A 152 13.44 -8.61 -19.38
CA ILE A 152 12.30 -9.54 -19.31
C ILE A 152 11.31 -9.09 -18.24
N ALA A 153 11.79 -8.69 -17.06
CA ALA A 153 10.93 -8.18 -15.99
C ALA A 153 10.16 -6.92 -16.44
N VAL A 154 10.83 -5.97 -17.09
CA VAL A 154 10.18 -4.77 -17.65
C VAL A 154 9.13 -5.13 -18.70
N ALA A 155 9.44 -6.05 -19.62
CA ALA A 155 8.49 -6.49 -20.64
C ALA A 155 7.26 -7.20 -20.01
N ALA A 156 7.49 -8.10 -19.07
CA ALA A 156 6.43 -8.79 -18.33
C ALA A 156 5.58 -7.81 -17.52
N GLY A 157 6.21 -6.84 -16.85
CA GLY A 157 5.53 -5.77 -16.12
C GLY A 157 4.71 -4.88 -17.05
N ALA A 158 5.25 -4.47 -18.20
CA ALA A 158 4.52 -3.69 -19.21
C ALA A 158 3.27 -4.43 -19.70
N ILE A 159 3.38 -5.73 -19.97
CA ILE A 159 2.22 -6.57 -20.29
C ILE A 159 1.26 -6.62 -19.10
N GLY A 160 1.77 -6.84 -17.88
CA GLY A 160 0.98 -6.92 -16.65
C GLY A 160 0.17 -5.67 -16.34
N VAL A 161 0.72 -4.47 -16.61
CA VAL A 161 0.01 -3.21 -16.36
C VAL A 161 -0.95 -2.82 -17.50
N VAL A 162 -0.69 -3.23 -18.74
CA VAL A 162 -1.54 -2.88 -19.89
C VAL A 162 -2.68 -3.88 -20.08
N LEU A 163 -2.41 -5.17 -19.94
CA LEU A 163 -3.35 -6.24 -20.26
C LEU A 163 -4.68 -6.13 -19.49
N PRO A 164 -4.72 -5.85 -18.17
CA PRO A 164 -5.98 -5.71 -17.43
C PRO A 164 -6.84 -4.52 -17.87
N LEU A 165 -6.25 -3.49 -18.50
CA LEU A 165 -7.00 -2.36 -19.05
C LEU A 165 -7.66 -2.74 -20.39
N VAL A 166 -6.94 -3.50 -21.21
CA VAL A 166 -7.39 -3.92 -22.55
C VAL A 166 -8.39 -5.09 -22.45
N VAL A 167 -8.08 -6.11 -21.66
CA VAL A 167 -8.87 -7.32 -21.48
C VAL A 167 -9.55 -7.28 -20.11
N VAL A 168 -10.88 -7.17 -20.10
CA VAL A 168 -11.66 -7.23 -18.85
C VAL A 168 -11.79 -8.66 -18.42
N SER A 169 -11.11 -9.03 -17.35
CA SER A 169 -11.21 -10.37 -16.79
C SER A 169 -10.87 -10.37 -15.32
N THR A 170 -11.73 -10.98 -14.52
CA THR A 170 -11.51 -11.19 -13.08
C THR A 170 -10.26 -12.02 -12.80
N TRP A 171 -9.83 -12.83 -13.77
CA TRP A 171 -8.61 -13.66 -13.71
C TRP A 171 -7.31 -12.87 -13.82
N LEU A 172 -7.35 -11.60 -14.21
CA LEU A 172 -6.12 -10.79 -14.36
C LEU A 172 -5.69 -10.09 -13.06
N VAL A 173 -6.39 -10.35 -11.94
CA VAL A 173 -6.07 -9.76 -10.65
C VAL A 173 -4.61 -9.91 -10.21
N PRO A 174 -3.90 -11.04 -10.45
CA PRO A 174 -2.52 -11.15 -10.01
C PRO A 174 -1.63 -10.13 -10.71
N LEU A 175 -1.93 -9.78 -11.97
CA LEU A 175 -1.16 -8.80 -12.74
C LEU A 175 -1.28 -7.38 -12.17
N VAL A 176 -2.40 -7.06 -11.51
CA VAL A 176 -2.60 -5.76 -10.86
C VAL A 176 -1.74 -5.63 -9.60
N TRP A 177 -1.42 -6.73 -8.91
CA TRP A 177 -0.62 -6.70 -7.68
C TRP A 177 0.88 -6.94 -7.90
N ILE A 178 1.28 -7.31 -9.12
CA ILE A 178 2.69 -7.57 -9.46
C ILE A 178 3.23 -6.74 -10.62
N GLY A 179 2.34 -6.19 -11.46
CA GLY A 179 2.69 -5.59 -12.74
C GLY A 179 3.58 -4.37 -12.57
N TRP A 180 3.24 -3.45 -11.66
CA TRP A 180 4.00 -2.23 -11.51
C TRP A 180 5.35 -2.46 -10.84
N PHE A 181 5.50 -3.41 -9.92
CA PHE A 181 6.84 -3.70 -9.39
C PHE A 181 7.74 -4.34 -10.44
N LEU A 182 7.22 -5.28 -11.26
CA LEU A 182 7.99 -5.88 -12.35
C LEU A 182 8.42 -4.83 -13.39
N LEU A 183 7.59 -3.83 -13.62
CA LEU A 183 7.88 -2.73 -14.53
C LEU A 183 8.86 -1.71 -13.94
N LEU A 184 8.55 -1.16 -12.76
CA LEU A 184 9.21 0.03 -12.24
C LEU A 184 10.45 -0.28 -11.41
N GLU A 185 10.49 -1.41 -10.70
CA GLU A 185 11.66 -1.73 -9.87
C GLU A 185 12.94 -1.90 -10.70
N PRO A 186 12.95 -2.68 -11.81
CA PRO A 186 14.13 -2.76 -12.68
C PRO A 186 14.55 -1.40 -13.25
N LEU A 187 13.59 -0.51 -13.52
CA LEU A 187 13.86 0.83 -14.04
C LEU A 187 14.45 1.74 -12.96
N ASN A 188 13.96 1.66 -11.72
CA ASN A 188 14.53 2.35 -10.57
C ASN A 188 15.96 1.88 -10.31
N PHE A 189 16.18 0.56 -10.30
CA PHE A 189 17.50 -0.06 -10.20
C PHE A 189 18.47 0.49 -11.25
N ARG A 190 18.07 0.49 -12.53
CA ARG A 190 18.89 1.01 -13.65
C ARG A 190 19.18 2.50 -13.56
N ARG A 191 18.30 3.28 -12.94
CA ARG A 191 18.45 4.74 -12.78
C ARG A 191 19.18 5.12 -11.50
N GLY A 192 19.67 4.16 -10.71
CA GLY A 192 20.32 4.42 -9.42
C GLY A 192 19.38 5.05 -8.39
N ARG A 193 18.07 4.85 -8.54
CA ARG A 193 17.06 5.30 -7.56
C ARG A 193 17.00 4.30 -6.41
N PRO A 194 16.40 4.67 -5.25
CA PRO A 194 16.15 3.71 -4.18
C PRO A 194 15.42 2.47 -4.72
N SER A 195 15.98 1.30 -4.44
CA SER A 195 15.62 0.04 -5.09
C SER A 195 15.98 -1.11 -4.15
N TRP A 196 15.05 -2.02 -3.93
CA TRP A 196 15.32 -3.25 -3.18
C TRP A 196 16.17 -4.23 -4.01
N LEU A 197 16.11 -4.19 -5.35
CA LEU A 197 17.08 -4.92 -6.19
C LEU A 197 18.51 -4.41 -5.99
N ALA A 198 18.70 -3.10 -5.76
CA ALA A 198 20.01 -2.52 -5.47
C ALA A 198 20.55 -2.99 -4.12
N ASP A 199 19.68 -3.12 -3.11
CA ASP A 199 20.06 -3.67 -1.81
C ASP A 199 20.50 -5.13 -1.94
N LEU A 200 19.73 -5.97 -2.66
CA LEU A 200 20.08 -7.37 -2.91
C LEU A 200 21.39 -7.53 -3.68
N ALA A 201 21.67 -6.62 -4.62
CA ALA A 201 22.94 -6.54 -5.34
C ALA A 201 24.15 -6.24 -4.43
N SER A 202 23.91 -5.68 -3.26
CA SER A 202 24.90 -5.45 -2.19
C SER A 202 24.86 -6.51 -1.08
N GLY A 203 23.93 -7.47 -1.14
CA GLY A 203 23.72 -8.50 -0.12
C GLY A 203 22.85 -8.07 1.06
N ASP A 204 22.23 -6.89 1.01
CA ASP A 204 21.25 -6.44 2.01
C ASP A 204 19.83 -6.84 1.58
N ALA A 205 19.18 -7.72 2.35
CA ALA A 205 17.78 -8.12 2.12
C ALA A 205 16.81 -7.46 3.11
N SER A 206 17.30 -6.61 4.02
CA SER A 206 16.53 -6.03 5.11
C SER A 206 15.33 -5.23 4.63
N ARG A 207 15.49 -4.41 3.59
CA ARG A 207 14.41 -3.60 3.01
C ARG A 207 13.35 -4.49 2.35
N MET A 208 13.77 -5.45 1.53
CA MET A 208 12.85 -6.36 0.83
C MET A 208 11.98 -7.13 1.83
N PHE A 209 12.59 -7.74 2.86
CA PHE A 209 11.82 -8.46 3.87
C PHE A 209 10.98 -7.54 4.75
N GLY A 210 11.48 -6.33 5.07
CA GLY A 210 10.69 -5.30 5.75
C GLY A 210 9.43 -4.92 4.95
N LEU A 211 9.55 -4.72 3.64
CA LEU A 211 8.42 -4.45 2.75
C LEU A 211 7.44 -5.62 2.69
N LEU A 212 7.92 -6.84 2.40
CA LEU A 212 7.06 -8.03 2.34
C LEU A 212 6.29 -8.25 3.64
N ALA A 213 6.97 -8.16 4.79
CA ALA A 213 6.35 -8.30 6.10
C ALA A 213 5.41 -7.14 6.44
N SER A 214 5.70 -5.92 5.99
CA SER A 214 4.77 -4.80 6.12
C SER A 214 3.49 -5.02 5.31
N GLY A 215 3.59 -5.63 4.12
CA GLY A 215 2.43 -6.05 3.34
C GLY A 215 1.57 -7.04 4.11
N VAL A 216 2.18 -8.07 4.71
CA VAL A 216 1.44 -9.04 5.56
C VAL A 216 0.75 -8.35 6.74
N ILE A 217 1.48 -7.52 7.50
CA ILE A 217 0.93 -6.87 8.71
C ILE A 217 -0.16 -5.88 8.34
N CYS A 218 0.09 -4.99 7.38
CA CYS A 218 -0.89 -4.00 6.95
C CYS A 218 -2.10 -4.67 6.30
N GLY A 219 -1.92 -5.76 5.55
CA GLY A 219 -3.01 -6.55 4.99
C GLY A 219 -3.90 -7.19 6.06
N ALA A 220 -3.29 -7.79 7.09
CA ALA A 220 -4.01 -8.35 8.23
C ALA A 220 -4.78 -7.27 9.01
N LEU A 221 -4.17 -6.10 9.26
CA LEU A 221 -4.83 -4.98 9.92
C LEU A 221 -5.95 -4.38 9.06
N TRP A 222 -5.75 -4.31 7.74
CA TRP A 222 -6.76 -3.85 6.81
C TRP A 222 -8.01 -4.71 6.90
N GLU A 223 -7.86 -6.02 6.82
CA GLU A 223 -8.98 -6.97 6.92
C GLU A 223 -9.65 -6.93 8.29
N LEU A 224 -8.86 -6.85 9.36
CA LEU A 224 -9.37 -6.70 10.72
C LEU A 224 -10.27 -5.46 10.85
N TRP A 225 -9.80 -4.28 10.44
CA TRP A 225 -10.57 -3.05 10.58
C TRP A 225 -11.72 -2.93 9.56
N ASN A 226 -11.55 -3.48 8.37
CA ASN A 226 -12.60 -3.52 7.36
C ASN A 226 -13.79 -4.39 7.79
N TYR A 227 -13.53 -5.51 8.48
CA TYR A 227 -14.58 -6.41 8.95
C TYR A 227 -15.61 -5.71 9.85
N TRP A 228 -15.16 -4.77 10.69
CA TRP A 228 -16.02 -4.05 11.63
C TRP A 228 -16.59 -2.74 11.08
N ALA A 229 -16.08 -2.23 9.95
CA ALA A 229 -16.50 -0.95 9.40
C ALA A 229 -17.91 -1.02 8.76
N ALA A 230 -18.72 0.04 8.95
CA ALA A 230 -19.99 0.16 8.24
C ALA A 230 -19.77 0.47 6.74
N ALA A 231 -18.79 1.31 6.46
CA ALA A 231 -18.24 1.51 5.11
C ALA A 231 -17.12 0.50 4.88
N ARG A 232 -17.47 -0.64 4.30
CA ARG A 232 -16.56 -1.77 4.08
C ARG A 232 -16.44 -2.11 2.60
N TRP A 233 -15.37 -2.79 2.25
CA TRP A 233 -15.21 -3.38 0.92
C TRP A 233 -15.21 -4.90 1.02
N THR A 234 -15.69 -5.55 -0.04
CA THR A 234 -15.63 -7.01 -0.18
C THR A 234 -14.73 -7.35 -1.34
N TYR A 235 -13.82 -8.31 -1.13
CA TYR A 235 -12.94 -8.80 -2.19
C TYR A 235 -13.54 -10.01 -2.90
N SER A 236 -13.53 -9.99 -4.23
CA SER A 236 -13.94 -11.10 -5.07
C SER A 236 -12.81 -11.50 -6.00
N VAL A 237 -12.28 -12.71 -5.80
CA VAL A 237 -11.34 -13.34 -6.73
C VAL A 237 -11.92 -14.66 -7.24
N PRO A 238 -11.69 -15.00 -8.53
CA PRO A 238 -12.19 -16.24 -9.10
C PRO A 238 -11.45 -17.48 -8.59
N TYR A 239 -10.34 -17.29 -7.88
CA TYR A 239 -9.49 -18.35 -7.34
C TYR A 239 -9.87 -18.66 -5.89
N LEU A 240 -10.33 -19.89 -5.62
CA LEU A 240 -10.56 -20.40 -4.25
C LEU A 240 -11.35 -19.42 -3.36
N GLY A 241 -12.34 -18.72 -3.92
CA GLY A 241 -13.10 -17.68 -3.22
C GLY A 241 -13.92 -18.16 -2.01
N GLU A 242 -14.05 -19.48 -1.84
CA GLU A 242 -14.80 -20.13 -0.75
C GLU A 242 -13.99 -20.21 0.55
N VAL A 243 -12.65 -20.17 0.51
CA VAL A 243 -11.81 -20.19 1.71
C VAL A 243 -11.47 -18.76 2.08
N LYS A 244 -12.16 -18.23 3.10
CA LYS A 244 -12.03 -16.83 3.54
C LYS A 244 -11.49 -16.75 4.97
N ILE A 245 -10.69 -15.72 5.22
CA ILE A 245 -10.36 -15.23 6.56
C ILE A 245 -10.95 -13.82 6.63
N PHE A 246 -11.92 -13.61 7.52
CA PHE A 246 -12.83 -12.46 7.46
C PHE A 246 -13.59 -12.40 6.12
N GLU A 247 -13.63 -11.25 5.46
CA GLU A 247 -14.37 -11.06 4.20
C GLU A 247 -13.51 -11.39 2.96
N MET A 248 -12.19 -11.50 3.13
CA MET A 248 -11.25 -11.74 2.03
C MET A 248 -10.91 -13.23 1.83
N PRO A 249 -10.89 -13.71 0.58
CA PRO A 249 -10.33 -15.01 0.24
C PRO A 249 -8.85 -15.10 0.65
N VAL A 250 -8.40 -16.28 1.12
CA VAL A 250 -7.02 -16.50 1.57
C VAL A 250 -5.99 -16.11 0.50
N LEU A 251 -6.30 -16.35 -0.77
CA LEU A 251 -5.43 -15.96 -1.88
C LEU A 251 -5.34 -14.43 -2.06
N GLY A 252 -6.35 -13.69 -1.62
CA GLY A 252 -6.30 -12.23 -1.57
C GLY A 252 -5.18 -11.72 -0.68
N TYR A 253 -4.93 -12.38 0.46
CA TYR A 253 -3.85 -11.98 1.37
C TYR A 253 -2.46 -12.12 0.74
N LEU A 254 -2.30 -13.00 -0.25
CA LEU A 254 -1.05 -13.14 -1.00
C LEU A 254 -0.76 -11.94 -1.90
N GLY A 255 -1.74 -11.08 -2.16
CA GLY A 255 -1.55 -9.83 -2.89
C GLY A 255 -0.85 -8.74 -2.06
N PHE A 256 -1.00 -8.74 -0.73
CA PHE A 256 -0.43 -7.67 0.10
C PHE A 256 1.11 -7.63 0.16
N PRO A 257 1.83 -8.76 0.29
CA PRO A 257 3.29 -8.74 0.26
C PRO A 257 3.88 -8.16 -1.04
N PRO A 258 3.51 -8.62 -2.26
CA PRO A 258 4.01 -8.03 -3.49
C PRO A 258 3.52 -6.59 -3.68
N PHE A 259 2.31 -6.25 -3.23
CA PHE A 259 1.81 -4.87 -3.25
C PHE A 259 2.71 -3.90 -2.48
N ALA A 260 3.36 -4.33 -1.38
CA ALA A 260 4.33 -3.49 -0.68
C ALA A 260 5.58 -3.17 -1.51
N LEU A 261 6.09 -4.15 -2.24
CA LEU A 261 7.19 -3.94 -3.19
C LEU A 261 6.75 -3.03 -4.34
N GLU A 262 5.50 -3.18 -4.78
CA GLU A 262 4.88 -2.37 -5.83
C GLU A 262 4.72 -0.91 -5.44
N ALA A 263 4.12 -0.63 -4.27
CA ALA A 263 4.00 0.70 -3.72
C ALA A 263 5.36 1.39 -3.62
N TYR A 264 6.39 0.68 -3.15
CA TYR A 264 7.75 1.21 -3.06
C TYR A 264 8.33 1.57 -4.45
N ALA A 265 8.19 0.68 -5.42
CA ALA A 265 8.66 0.91 -6.78
C ALA A 265 7.93 2.08 -7.47
N MET A 266 6.61 2.17 -7.31
CA MET A 266 5.80 3.28 -7.82
C MET A 266 6.19 4.61 -7.18
N TYR A 267 6.33 4.64 -5.85
CA TYR A 267 6.72 5.84 -5.13
C TYR A 267 8.07 6.39 -5.60
N HIS A 268 9.12 5.55 -5.62
CA HIS A 268 10.45 6.00 -6.02
C HIS A 268 10.56 6.32 -7.51
N TRP A 269 9.72 5.70 -8.34
CA TRP A 269 9.60 6.11 -9.73
C TRP A 269 9.09 7.55 -9.84
N LEU A 270 7.96 7.85 -9.20
CA LEU A 270 7.33 9.17 -9.18
C LEU A 270 8.23 10.22 -8.52
N ARG A 271 8.78 9.91 -7.35
CA ARG A 271 9.68 10.79 -6.59
C ARG A 271 10.90 11.21 -7.42
N GLY A 272 11.46 10.28 -8.18
CA GLY A 272 12.59 10.53 -9.07
C GLY A 272 12.25 11.31 -10.35
N LEU A 273 10.97 11.61 -10.62
CA LEU A 273 10.57 12.57 -11.67
C LEU A 273 10.70 14.02 -11.18
N LEU A 274 10.66 14.23 -9.85
CA LEU A 274 10.70 15.56 -9.23
C LEU A 274 12.13 16.07 -9.00
N ASP A 275 13.10 15.19 -8.69
CA ASP A 275 14.49 15.57 -8.41
C ASP A 275 15.52 14.63 -9.06
N ARG A 276 16.71 15.17 -9.37
CA ARG A 276 17.89 14.43 -9.87
C ARG A 276 18.98 14.18 -8.80
N GLY A 277 18.76 14.60 -7.56
CA GLY A 277 19.72 14.45 -6.45
C GLY A 277 19.65 13.10 -5.75
N PRO A 278 20.67 12.73 -4.94
CA PRO A 278 20.66 11.50 -4.17
C PRO A 278 19.53 11.52 -3.14
N LEU A 279 18.65 10.53 -3.21
CA LEU A 279 17.53 10.34 -2.28
C LEU A 279 18.01 9.53 -1.08
N ASN A 280 17.77 10.04 0.13
CA ASN A 280 17.89 9.27 1.37
C ASN A 280 16.50 9.08 1.97
N PRO A 281 15.71 8.09 1.50
CA PRO A 281 14.35 7.88 1.99
C PRO A 281 14.32 7.28 3.41
N VAL A 282 13.19 7.48 4.12
CA VAL A 282 12.95 6.92 5.47
C VAL A 282 13.02 5.38 5.47
N LEU A 283 12.58 4.76 4.38
CA LEU A 283 12.73 3.34 4.05
C LEU A 283 13.66 3.17 2.86
#